data_AF-A0AA35PJK1-F1
#
_entry.id   AF-A0AA35PJK1-F1
#
_cell.length_a   1.000
_cell.length_b   1.000
_cell.length_c   1.000
_cell.angle_alpha   90.00
_cell.angle_beta   90.00
_cell.angle_gamma   90.00
#
_symmetry.space_group_name_H-M   'P 1'
#
loop_
_entity.id
_entity.type
_entity.pdbx_description
1 polymer ?
#
loop_
_entity_poly.entity_id
_entity_poly.type
_entity_poly.pdbx_seq_one_letter_code
_entity_poly.pdbx_strand_id
1 'polypeptide(L)'
;MSAPLRFDGRVVLVTGAGGGLGRAYALAFAERGASVVVNDLGGDFKGHGKSSSAADNVVEEIRAKGGKAVANYDSVEAGEKLVKTALDAFGRIDILINNAGILRDRSFARISDEDWDIIHKVHLRGSFLVTRAAWNHMKNQNFGRIIMTSSAAGIYGNFGQANYSAAKLGLLGLANTLAVEGRKYNIHCNTIAPTAGSRLTQTVMPQDMLDAFKPEYVAPLVLWLCHESCQENSGLFEVGAGWIGKLRWERSLGAIVRQKNQPMTPEEVQNKWETICDFNNANKPRTIQESVSMLNDVLSQIESQDVSPNPTSHSASRSSTGFDPSQSIGQKLPTMSYEYSHLQPILYALGVGMSTKDPDHLKFLFEGSEEFCCLPSFGVIPAQASMLDGGLSSVPGLNIDFTKVLHGEQYLEVYKPLPTSGKLTSEATIADILDKGSGALILLDVNTYSGKDLLCYNQFSVFVVGAGGFGGKRSSEKTKVTVNPPNRPPDATAMDLTTGDQAALYRLSGDWNPLHIEPGFAALGGFQKPILHGLCSFGFAARHVLKHFANNDVTKFKAIKVC
;
A
#
# COMPACT_ATOMS: atom_id res chain seq x y z
N MET A 1 2.64 -31.68 -6.34
CA MET A 1 2.04 -31.46 -5.00
C MET A 1 3.16 -31.14 -4.03
N SER A 2 3.05 -30.06 -3.27
CA SER A 2 4.03 -29.72 -2.23
C SER A 2 4.05 -30.78 -1.13
N ALA A 3 5.18 -30.98 -0.46
CA ALA A 3 5.26 -31.84 0.72
C ALA A 3 4.25 -31.38 1.80
N PRO A 4 3.64 -32.31 2.55
CA PRO A 4 2.68 -31.98 3.59
C PRO A 4 3.34 -31.20 4.75
N LEU A 5 2.65 -30.17 5.26
CA LEU A 5 3.10 -29.41 6.43
C LEU A 5 3.03 -30.29 7.69
N ARG A 6 4.16 -30.45 8.38
CA ARG A 6 4.33 -31.28 9.58
C ARG A 6 4.99 -30.50 10.72
N PHE A 7 4.85 -31.00 11.93
CA PHE A 7 5.31 -30.37 13.18
C PHE A 7 6.14 -31.33 14.03
N ASP A 8 6.84 -32.27 13.39
CA ASP A 8 7.70 -33.23 14.08
C ASP A 8 8.73 -32.51 14.95
N GLY A 9 8.84 -32.95 16.21
CA GLY A 9 9.78 -32.37 17.18
C GLY A 9 9.39 -30.99 17.72
N ARG A 10 8.24 -30.43 17.30
CA ARG A 10 7.71 -29.16 17.83
C ARG A 10 6.81 -29.40 19.03
N VAL A 11 6.95 -28.56 20.05
CA VAL A 11 6.05 -28.54 21.22
C VAL A 11 5.07 -27.39 21.10
N VAL A 12 3.78 -27.71 21.17
CA VAL A 12 2.66 -26.78 20.99
C VAL A 12 1.86 -26.68 22.29
N LEU A 13 1.76 -25.48 22.86
CA LEU A 13 0.85 -25.19 23.98
C LEU A 13 -0.41 -24.51 23.44
N VAL A 14 -1.59 -25.10 23.69
CA VAL A 14 -2.88 -24.50 23.35
C VAL A 14 -3.65 -24.22 24.64
N THR A 15 -3.98 -22.95 24.88
CA THR A 15 -4.78 -22.53 26.04
C THR A 15 -6.28 -22.61 25.72
N GLY A 16 -7.10 -23.05 26.69
CA GLY A 16 -8.54 -23.28 26.47
C GLY A 16 -8.81 -24.37 25.43
N ALA A 17 -8.06 -25.47 25.49
CA ALA A 17 -8.06 -26.54 24.51
C ALA A 17 -9.03 -27.68 24.80
N GLY A 18 -9.85 -27.57 25.86
CA GLY A 18 -10.83 -28.60 26.25
C GLY A 18 -12.08 -28.66 25.37
N GLY A 19 -12.29 -27.67 24.49
CA GLY A 19 -13.42 -27.64 23.55
C GLY A 19 -13.26 -26.60 22.44
N GLY A 20 -14.24 -26.55 21.54
CA GLY A 20 -14.32 -25.56 20.46
C GLY A 20 -13.03 -25.45 19.61
N LEU A 21 -12.63 -24.20 19.34
CA LEU A 21 -11.44 -23.88 18.55
C LEU A 21 -10.14 -24.48 19.12
N GLY A 22 -9.92 -24.35 20.44
CA GLY A 22 -8.72 -24.86 21.08
C GLY A 22 -8.56 -26.38 20.93
N ARG A 23 -9.66 -27.14 21.08
CA ARG A 23 -9.66 -28.59 20.83
C ARG A 23 -9.31 -28.92 19.37
N ALA A 24 -9.91 -28.21 18.42
CA ALA A 24 -9.63 -28.41 16.99
C ALA A 24 -8.15 -28.15 16.65
N TYR A 25 -7.55 -27.10 17.23
CA TYR A 25 -6.12 -26.82 17.07
C TYR A 25 -5.26 -27.94 17.64
N ALA A 26 -5.53 -28.36 18.88
CA ALA A 26 -4.76 -29.40 19.56
C ALA A 26 -4.75 -30.72 18.78
N LEU A 27 -5.91 -31.16 18.28
CA LEU A 27 -6.03 -32.36 17.45
C LEU A 27 -5.27 -32.21 16.13
N ALA A 28 -5.42 -31.08 15.44
CA ALA A 28 -4.79 -30.85 14.14
C ALA A 28 -3.26 -30.77 14.22
N PHE A 29 -2.70 -30.19 15.28
CA PHE A 29 -1.25 -30.18 15.51
C PHE A 29 -0.73 -31.59 15.84
N ALA A 30 -1.42 -32.33 16.71
CA ALA A 30 -1.02 -33.68 17.11
C ALA A 30 -1.03 -34.66 15.92
N GLU A 31 -2.06 -34.60 15.08
CA GLU A 31 -2.16 -35.41 13.84
C GLU A 31 -0.96 -35.19 12.91
N ARG A 32 -0.33 -34.01 12.98
CA ARG A 32 0.82 -33.63 12.16
C ARG A 32 2.16 -33.76 12.88
N GLY A 33 2.21 -34.49 13.99
CA GLY A 33 3.46 -34.90 14.67
C GLY A 33 3.92 -34.01 15.82
N ALA A 34 3.15 -32.98 16.18
CA ALA A 34 3.49 -32.13 17.33
C ALA A 34 3.28 -32.88 18.66
N SER A 35 4.10 -32.54 19.67
CA SER A 35 3.81 -32.84 21.07
C SER A 35 2.97 -31.70 21.66
N VAL A 36 1.77 -31.99 22.16
CA VAL A 36 0.78 -30.96 22.52
C VAL A 36 0.56 -30.86 24.03
N VAL A 37 0.65 -29.66 24.59
CA VAL A 37 0.14 -29.35 25.92
C VAL A 37 -1.27 -28.81 25.78
N VAL A 38 -2.24 -29.57 26.28
CA VAL A 38 -3.66 -29.24 26.27
C VAL A 38 -3.98 -28.56 27.60
N ASN A 39 -4.00 -27.22 27.61
CA ASN A 39 -4.41 -26.46 28.79
C ASN A 39 -5.91 -26.19 28.75
N ASP A 40 -6.61 -26.51 29.84
CA ASP A 40 -7.98 -26.04 30.07
C ASP A 40 -8.29 -25.98 31.57
N LEU A 41 -8.95 -24.90 32.01
CA LEU A 41 -9.40 -24.77 33.40
C LEU A 41 -10.62 -25.67 33.70
N GLY A 42 -11.40 -26.03 32.68
CA GLY A 42 -12.62 -26.83 32.78
C GLY A 42 -13.80 -26.08 33.41
N GLY A 43 -13.79 -24.75 33.33
CA GLY A 43 -14.88 -23.89 33.80
C GLY A 43 -16.02 -23.72 32.79
N ASP A 44 -17.09 -23.06 33.22
CA ASP A 44 -18.14 -22.58 32.33
C ASP A 44 -17.66 -21.42 31.44
N PHE A 45 -18.46 -21.04 30.45
CA PHE A 45 -18.07 -19.97 29.50
C PHE A 45 -18.21 -18.56 30.11
N LYS A 46 -18.69 -18.46 31.35
CA LYS A 46 -18.81 -17.21 32.12
C LYS A 46 -17.67 -17.07 33.15
N GLY A 47 -16.74 -18.02 33.22
CA GLY A 47 -15.58 -17.99 34.11
C GLY A 47 -15.81 -18.59 35.49
N HIS A 48 -16.81 -19.45 35.69
CA HIS A 48 -17.02 -20.15 36.96
C HIS A 48 -16.59 -21.61 36.90
N GLY A 49 -16.16 -22.15 38.04
CA GLY A 49 -15.85 -23.57 38.20
C GLY A 49 -14.48 -23.98 37.65
N LYS A 50 -14.11 -25.23 37.94
CA LYS A 50 -12.85 -25.86 37.52
C LYS A 50 -13.07 -27.36 37.37
N SER A 51 -12.53 -27.96 36.31
CA SER A 51 -12.55 -29.41 36.11
C SER A 51 -11.30 -29.87 35.35
N SER A 52 -10.72 -31.01 35.71
CA SER A 52 -9.63 -31.61 34.93
C SER A 52 -10.14 -32.28 33.64
N SER A 53 -11.39 -32.76 33.67
CA SER A 53 -11.95 -33.63 32.62
C SER A 53 -11.94 -33.01 31.22
N ALA A 54 -12.04 -31.69 31.12
CA ALA A 54 -12.04 -30.99 29.84
C ALA A 54 -10.71 -31.18 29.09
N ALA A 55 -9.57 -31.00 29.78
CA ALA A 55 -8.26 -31.23 29.20
C ALA A 55 -7.97 -32.73 29.03
N ASP A 56 -8.33 -33.55 30.02
CA ASP A 56 -8.09 -35.00 30.02
C ASP A 56 -8.73 -35.68 28.80
N ASN A 57 -9.99 -35.36 28.51
CA ASN A 57 -10.72 -35.96 27.39
C ASN A 57 -10.04 -35.69 26.03
N VAL A 58 -9.50 -34.47 25.84
CA VAL A 58 -8.82 -34.12 24.58
C VAL A 58 -7.43 -34.77 24.51
N VAL A 59 -6.72 -34.90 25.62
CA VAL A 59 -5.46 -35.65 25.69
C VAL A 59 -5.67 -37.11 25.33
N GLU A 60 -6.70 -37.76 25.90
CA GLU A 60 -7.01 -39.15 25.58
C GLU A 60 -7.44 -39.32 24.11
N GLU A 61 -8.19 -38.37 23.55
CA GLU A 61 -8.51 -38.40 22.12
C GLU A 61 -7.25 -38.28 21.24
N ILE A 62 -6.32 -37.40 21.60
CA ILE A 62 -5.03 -37.28 20.88
C ILE A 62 -4.24 -38.59 20.96
N ARG A 63 -4.13 -39.19 22.16
CA ARG A 63 -3.41 -40.45 22.38
C ARG A 63 -4.05 -41.60 21.62
N ALA A 64 -5.38 -41.69 21.61
CA ALA A 64 -6.12 -42.70 20.85
C ALA A 64 -5.86 -42.61 19.34
N LYS A 65 -5.56 -41.41 18.82
CA LYS A 65 -5.15 -41.18 17.41
C LYS A 65 -3.64 -41.33 17.19
N GLY A 66 -2.89 -41.81 18.18
CA GLY A 66 -1.43 -42.04 18.09
C GLY A 66 -0.56 -40.78 18.28
N GLY A 67 -1.14 -39.66 18.70
CA GLY A 67 -0.42 -38.42 18.98
C GLY A 67 0.17 -38.36 20.40
N LYS A 68 0.96 -37.33 20.67
CA LYS A 68 1.58 -37.08 21.98
C LYS A 68 0.95 -35.87 22.64
N ALA A 69 0.36 -36.05 23.83
CA ALA A 69 -0.19 -34.94 24.59
C ALA A 69 -0.11 -35.12 26.12
N VAL A 70 -0.08 -33.98 26.82
CA VAL A 70 -0.19 -33.86 28.29
C VAL A 70 -1.17 -32.75 28.64
N ALA A 71 -1.92 -32.93 29.73
CA ALA A 71 -2.89 -31.95 30.20
C ALA A 71 -2.23 -30.92 31.14
N ASN A 72 -2.77 -29.70 31.15
CA ASN A 72 -2.55 -28.71 32.20
C ASN A 72 -3.90 -28.12 32.65
N TYR A 73 -4.09 -27.99 33.96
CA TYR A 73 -5.37 -27.58 34.57
C TYR A 73 -5.32 -26.19 35.24
N ASP A 74 -4.27 -25.44 35.01
CA ASP A 74 -4.09 -24.11 35.60
C ASP A 74 -4.83 -23.04 34.80
N SER A 75 -5.24 -21.97 35.48
CA SER A 75 -5.71 -20.75 34.81
C SER A 75 -4.54 -20.13 34.03
N VAL A 76 -4.84 -19.50 32.89
CA VAL A 76 -3.87 -18.69 32.13
C VAL A 76 -3.27 -17.55 32.96
N GLU A 77 -3.91 -17.16 34.07
CA GLU A 77 -3.36 -16.23 35.05
C GLU A 77 -2.12 -16.77 35.78
N ALA A 78 -1.92 -18.09 35.76
CA ALA A 78 -0.74 -18.76 36.27
C ALA A 78 0.18 -19.22 35.12
N GLY A 79 0.38 -18.35 34.11
CA GLY A 79 1.05 -18.70 32.83
C GLY A 79 2.39 -19.43 32.95
N GLU A 80 3.17 -19.16 33.99
CA GLU A 80 4.43 -19.87 34.28
C GLU A 80 4.23 -21.39 34.43
N LYS A 81 3.14 -21.81 35.07
CA LYS A 81 2.83 -23.23 35.28
C LYS A 81 2.48 -23.95 33.98
N LEU A 82 1.81 -23.27 33.06
CA LEU A 82 1.46 -23.82 31.75
C LEU A 82 2.71 -24.11 30.92
N VAL A 83 3.63 -23.14 30.90
CA VAL A 83 4.92 -23.29 30.20
C VAL A 83 5.79 -24.34 30.90
N LYS A 84 5.81 -24.36 32.24
CA LYS A 84 6.48 -25.41 33.02
C LYS A 84 6.00 -26.81 32.64
N THR A 85 4.70 -27.02 32.43
CA THR A 85 4.19 -28.32 31.94
C THR A 85 4.81 -28.72 30.59
N ALA A 86 4.97 -27.77 29.65
CA ALA A 86 5.63 -28.04 28.37
C ALA A 86 7.10 -28.43 28.55
N LEU A 87 7.82 -27.70 29.41
CA LEU A 87 9.23 -27.95 29.71
C LEU A 87 9.43 -29.29 30.42
N ASP A 88 8.63 -29.59 31.45
CA ASP A 88 8.74 -30.84 32.21
C ASP A 88 8.43 -32.07 31.34
N ALA A 89 7.41 -31.98 30.48
CA ALA A 89 6.96 -33.11 29.67
C ALA A 89 7.79 -33.31 28.40
N PHE A 90 8.23 -32.23 27.76
CA PHE A 90 8.82 -32.28 26.42
C PHE A 90 10.13 -31.50 26.26
N GLY A 91 10.61 -30.84 27.31
CA GLY A 91 11.93 -30.18 27.36
C GLY A 91 12.01 -28.83 26.63
N ARG A 92 10.95 -28.39 25.95
CA ARG A 92 10.95 -27.16 25.14
C ARG A 92 9.53 -26.61 24.93
N ILE A 93 9.45 -25.41 24.36
CA ILE A 93 8.22 -24.79 23.85
C ILE A 93 8.53 -24.06 22.54
N ASP A 94 7.78 -24.35 21.49
CA ASP A 94 7.99 -23.80 20.14
C ASP A 94 6.81 -22.93 19.67
N ILE A 95 5.60 -23.37 19.98
CA ILE A 95 4.36 -22.79 19.46
C ILE A 95 3.41 -22.53 20.63
N LEU A 96 2.89 -21.31 20.72
CA LEU A 96 1.91 -20.90 21.74
C LEU A 96 0.65 -20.34 21.08
N ILE A 97 -0.48 -20.97 21.37
CA ILE A 97 -1.80 -20.52 20.93
C ILE A 97 -2.58 -19.97 22.13
N ASN A 98 -2.66 -18.64 22.22
CA ASN A 98 -3.47 -17.94 23.23
C ASN A 98 -4.93 -17.89 22.76
N ASN A 99 -5.73 -18.86 23.19
CA ASN A 99 -7.13 -19.08 22.78
C ASN A 99 -8.12 -19.05 23.96
N ALA A 100 -7.68 -19.29 25.20
CA ALA A 100 -8.56 -19.29 26.37
C ALA A 100 -9.41 -18.00 26.46
N GLY A 101 -10.68 -18.17 26.83
CA GLY A 101 -11.62 -17.07 26.84
C GLY A 101 -12.97 -17.37 27.47
N ILE A 102 -13.64 -16.31 27.91
CA ILE A 102 -14.96 -16.32 28.57
C ILE A 102 -15.80 -15.14 28.07
N LEU A 103 -17.09 -15.09 28.41
CA LEU A 103 -17.99 -13.97 28.09
C LEU A 103 -18.71 -13.45 29.34
N ARG A 104 -18.84 -12.13 29.42
CA ARG A 104 -19.59 -11.36 30.42
C ARG A 104 -20.31 -10.21 29.76
N ASP A 105 -21.22 -10.56 28.85
CA ASP A 105 -21.91 -9.57 28.01
C ASP A 105 -22.94 -8.77 28.84
N ARG A 106 -22.81 -7.44 28.79
CA ARG A 106 -23.66 -6.46 29.47
C ARG A 106 -23.67 -5.16 28.66
N SER A 107 -24.83 -4.50 28.60
CA SER A 107 -24.87 -3.09 28.15
C SER A 107 -23.88 -2.26 28.97
N PHE A 108 -23.22 -1.27 28.35
CA PHE A 108 -22.09 -0.54 28.94
C PHE A 108 -22.29 -0.12 30.41
N ALA A 109 -23.41 0.56 30.72
CA ALA A 109 -23.71 1.03 32.08
C ALA A 109 -23.99 -0.08 33.12
N ARG A 110 -24.13 -1.34 32.69
CA ARG A 110 -24.39 -2.51 33.55
C ARG A 110 -23.19 -3.46 33.64
N ILE A 111 -22.04 -3.08 33.07
CA ILE A 111 -20.79 -3.82 33.29
C ILE A 111 -20.36 -3.53 34.73
N SER A 112 -20.33 -4.57 35.57
CA SER A 112 -19.74 -4.45 36.90
C SER A 112 -18.21 -4.46 36.82
N ASP A 113 -17.54 -4.01 37.88
CA ASP A 113 -16.08 -4.10 37.99
C ASP A 113 -15.59 -5.55 37.82
N GLU A 114 -16.31 -6.53 38.38
CA GLU A 114 -15.98 -7.95 38.21
C GLU A 114 -16.12 -8.42 36.76
N ASP A 115 -17.20 -8.03 36.07
CA ASP A 115 -17.43 -8.35 34.66
C ASP A 115 -16.33 -7.75 33.77
N TRP A 116 -15.80 -6.57 34.12
CA TRP A 116 -14.65 -5.96 33.44
C TRP A 116 -13.34 -6.70 33.74
N ASP A 117 -13.05 -6.89 35.02
CA ASP A 117 -11.80 -7.45 35.53
C ASP A 117 -11.56 -8.86 35.03
N ILE A 118 -12.57 -9.73 35.13
CA ILE A 118 -12.41 -11.15 34.79
C ILE A 118 -12.11 -11.32 33.30
N ILE A 119 -12.75 -10.51 32.45
CA ILE A 119 -12.52 -10.50 31.00
C ILE A 119 -11.08 -10.09 30.70
N HIS A 120 -10.57 -9.01 31.31
CA HIS A 120 -9.19 -8.58 31.10
C HIS A 120 -8.16 -9.54 31.70
N LYS A 121 -8.44 -10.13 32.86
CA LYS A 121 -7.59 -11.12 33.53
C LYS A 121 -7.39 -12.38 32.68
N VAL A 122 -8.47 -12.93 32.14
CA VAL A 122 -8.40 -14.15 31.33
C VAL A 122 -7.85 -13.88 29.93
N HIS A 123 -8.39 -12.90 29.20
CA HIS A 123 -8.03 -12.69 27.80
C HIS A 123 -6.67 -12.01 27.66
N LEU A 124 -6.54 -10.77 28.13
CA LEU A 124 -5.37 -9.94 27.85
C LEU A 124 -4.21 -10.27 28.78
N ARG A 125 -4.44 -10.21 30.10
CA ARG A 125 -3.41 -10.49 31.10
C ARG A 125 -2.96 -11.95 31.04
N GLY A 126 -3.88 -12.89 30.89
CA GLY A 126 -3.57 -14.31 30.73
C GLY A 126 -2.64 -14.56 29.55
N SER A 127 -3.00 -14.07 28.35
CA SER A 127 -2.14 -14.19 27.16
C SER A 127 -0.77 -13.55 27.37
N PHE A 128 -0.71 -12.37 27.98
CA PHE A 128 0.55 -11.73 28.35
C PHE A 128 1.41 -12.63 29.25
N LEU A 129 0.84 -13.21 30.31
CA LEU A 129 1.58 -14.02 31.29
C LEU A 129 2.12 -15.30 30.68
N VAL A 130 1.29 -16.01 29.88
CA VAL A 130 1.70 -17.25 29.22
C VAL A 130 2.78 -16.97 28.17
N THR A 131 2.61 -15.93 27.34
CA THR A 131 3.60 -15.55 26.35
C THR A 131 4.91 -15.09 26.99
N ARG A 132 4.84 -14.30 28.07
CA ARG A 132 6.02 -13.86 28.82
C ARG A 132 6.81 -15.05 29.37
N ALA A 133 6.13 -16.05 29.94
CA ALA A 133 6.78 -17.26 30.44
C ALA A 133 7.48 -18.05 29.32
N ALA A 134 6.89 -18.14 28.12
CA ALA A 134 7.49 -18.86 26.99
C ALA A 134 8.61 -18.08 26.27
N TRP A 135 8.64 -16.75 26.39
CA TRP A 135 9.43 -15.85 25.55
C TRP A 135 10.93 -16.14 25.53
N ASN A 136 11.55 -16.24 26.70
CA ASN A 136 12.99 -16.46 26.79
C ASN A 136 13.39 -17.85 26.28
N HIS A 137 12.52 -18.85 26.41
CA HIS A 137 12.76 -20.17 25.84
C HIS A 137 12.77 -20.11 24.31
N MET A 138 11.77 -19.47 23.69
CA MET A 138 11.71 -19.30 22.23
C MET A 138 12.90 -18.49 21.70
N LYS A 139 13.28 -17.42 22.42
CA LYS A 139 14.43 -16.57 22.10
C LYS A 139 15.73 -17.36 22.11
N ASN A 140 15.98 -18.15 23.16
CA ASN A 140 17.19 -18.96 23.26
C ASN A 140 17.27 -20.06 22.19
N GLN A 141 16.12 -20.53 21.69
CA GLN A 141 16.01 -21.54 20.63
C GLN A 141 16.08 -20.93 19.20
N ASN A 142 16.04 -19.59 19.06
CA ASN A 142 15.85 -18.91 17.77
C ASN A 142 14.67 -19.44 16.95
N PHE A 143 13.57 -19.78 17.63
CA PHE A 143 12.33 -20.20 17.01
C PHE A 143 11.15 -19.95 17.95
N GLY A 144 10.11 -19.31 17.44
CA GLY A 144 8.84 -19.20 18.14
C GLY A 144 7.69 -18.86 17.19
N ARG A 145 6.50 -19.39 17.47
CA ARG A 145 5.27 -18.99 16.78
C ARG A 145 4.18 -18.75 17.80
N ILE A 146 3.59 -17.56 17.77
CA ILE A 146 2.60 -17.12 18.76
C ILE A 146 1.34 -16.69 18.01
N ILE A 147 0.20 -17.18 18.48
CA ILE A 147 -1.12 -16.76 17.99
C ILE A 147 -1.87 -16.07 19.13
N MET A 148 -2.34 -14.86 18.84
CA MET A 148 -3.31 -14.14 19.67
C MET A 148 -4.71 -14.28 19.08
N THR A 149 -5.70 -14.56 19.91
CA THR A 149 -7.10 -14.70 19.47
C THR A 149 -7.87 -13.42 19.79
N SER A 150 -7.96 -12.52 18.82
CA SER A 150 -8.86 -11.35 18.82
C SER A 150 -10.29 -11.79 18.44
N SER A 151 -11.12 -10.87 17.93
CA SER A 151 -12.46 -11.14 17.40
C SER A 151 -12.94 -9.96 16.54
N ALA A 152 -13.93 -10.21 15.68
CA ALA A 152 -14.64 -9.15 14.97
C ALA A 152 -15.24 -8.10 15.92
N ALA A 153 -15.77 -8.52 17.09
CA ALA A 153 -16.26 -7.60 18.12
C ALA A 153 -15.16 -6.67 18.67
N GLY A 154 -13.90 -7.12 18.72
CA GLY A 154 -12.77 -6.27 19.06
C GLY A 154 -12.41 -5.28 17.95
N ILE A 155 -12.47 -5.71 16.70
CA ILE A 155 -12.07 -4.91 15.53
C ILE A 155 -13.11 -3.83 15.21
N TYR A 156 -14.39 -4.20 15.21
CA TYR A 156 -15.49 -3.34 14.73
C TYR A 156 -16.41 -2.84 15.85
N GLY A 157 -16.26 -3.37 17.07
CA GLY A 157 -17.23 -3.18 18.15
C GLY A 157 -18.44 -4.13 18.03
N ASN A 158 -19.09 -4.38 19.17
CA ASN A 158 -20.38 -5.08 19.20
C ASN A 158 -21.20 -4.62 20.41
N PHE A 159 -22.52 -4.53 20.27
CA PHE A 159 -23.40 -4.07 21.34
C PHE A 159 -23.31 -5.00 22.56
N GLY A 160 -23.15 -4.43 23.75
CA GLY A 160 -23.12 -5.18 25.00
C GLY A 160 -21.80 -5.90 25.30
N GLN A 161 -20.72 -5.62 24.55
CA GLN A 161 -19.44 -6.32 24.67
C GLN A 161 -18.24 -5.41 24.91
N ALA A 162 -18.41 -4.23 25.51
CA ALA A 162 -17.32 -3.24 25.65
C ALA A 162 -16.07 -3.79 26.39
N ASN A 163 -16.27 -4.56 27.47
CA ASN A 163 -15.20 -5.27 28.19
C ASN A 163 -14.45 -6.27 27.28
N TYR A 164 -15.20 -7.09 26.54
CA TYR A 164 -14.66 -8.10 25.65
C TYR A 164 -13.94 -7.48 24.44
N SER A 165 -14.56 -6.52 23.76
CA SER A 165 -13.98 -5.78 22.64
C SER A 165 -12.66 -5.10 23.03
N ALA A 166 -12.62 -4.44 24.19
CA ALA A 166 -11.40 -3.82 24.72
C ALA A 166 -10.28 -4.85 24.93
N ALA A 167 -10.58 -5.97 25.59
CA ALA A 167 -9.59 -7.02 25.81
C ALA A 167 -9.09 -7.65 24.50
N LYS A 168 -9.99 -7.89 23.53
CA LYS A 168 -9.66 -8.51 22.23
C LYS A 168 -8.83 -7.61 21.33
N LEU A 169 -9.13 -6.30 21.27
CA LEU A 169 -8.29 -5.37 20.52
C LEU A 169 -6.97 -5.06 21.26
N GLY A 170 -6.98 -5.11 22.60
CA GLY A 170 -5.75 -5.07 23.41
C GLY A 170 -4.76 -6.21 23.09
N LEU A 171 -5.27 -7.40 22.75
CA LEU A 171 -4.44 -8.52 22.29
C LEU A 171 -3.73 -8.22 20.95
N LEU A 172 -4.39 -7.51 20.03
CA LEU A 172 -3.76 -7.05 18.79
C LEU A 172 -2.63 -6.06 19.09
N GLY A 173 -2.87 -5.11 20.01
CA GLY A 173 -1.84 -4.18 20.47
C GLY A 173 -0.62 -4.89 21.06
N LEU A 174 -0.85 -5.91 21.91
CA LEU A 174 0.20 -6.76 22.45
C LEU A 174 0.97 -7.50 21.35
N ALA A 175 0.24 -8.11 20.40
CA ALA A 175 0.84 -8.86 19.29
C ALA A 175 1.75 -7.99 18.41
N ASN A 176 1.35 -6.74 18.14
CA ASN A 176 2.13 -5.80 17.32
C ASN A 176 3.52 -5.56 17.91
N THR A 177 3.62 -5.35 19.22
CA THR A 177 4.92 -5.14 19.90
C THR A 177 5.75 -6.43 19.93
N LEU A 178 5.12 -7.57 20.27
CA LEU A 178 5.82 -8.87 20.29
C LEU A 178 6.39 -9.24 18.90
N ALA A 179 5.66 -8.96 17.83
CA ALA A 179 6.12 -9.21 16.47
C ALA A 179 7.40 -8.42 16.12
N VAL A 180 7.55 -7.20 16.65
CA VAL A 180 8.74 -6.36 16.48
C VAL A 180 9.90 -6.90 17.32
N GLU A 181 9.68 -7.15 18.62
CA GLU A 181 10.73 -7.63 19.54
C GLU A 181 11.26 -9.02 19.17
N GLY A 182 10.38 -9.89 18.67
CA GLY A 182 10.67 -11.28 18.35
C GLY A 182 11.34 -11.50 17.00
N ARG A 183 11.22 -10.54 16.06
CA ARG A 183 11.64 -10.71 14.65
C ARG A 183 13.08 -11.20 14.51
N LYS A 184 14.02 -10.60 15.24
CA LYS A 184 15.45 -10.94 15.16
C LYS A 184 15.80 -12.33 15.72
N TYR A 185 14.87 -12.97 16.42
CA TYR A 185 15.01 -14.29 17.02
C TYR A 185 14.14 -15.34 16.32
N ASN A 186 13.60 -15.04 15.12
CA ASN A 186 12.66 -15.91 14.41
C ASN A 186 11.44 -16.31 15.29
N ILE A 187 10.97 -15.34 16.08
CA ILE A 187 9.71 -15.43 16.81
C ILE A 187 8.67 -14.60 16.07
N HIS A 188 7.65 -15.27 15.54
CA HIS A 188 6.54 -14.61 14.85
C HIS A 188 5.31 -14.55 15.75
N CYS A 189 4.63 -13.42 15.76
CA CYS A 189 3.37 -13.24 16.47
C CYS A 189 2.31 -12.76 15.48
N ASN A 190 1.27 -13.55 15.30
CA ASN A 190 0.13 -13.21 14.44
C ASN A 190 -1.16 -13.23 15.24
N THR A 191 -2.18 -12.53 14.74
CA THR A 191 -3.49 -12.40 15.38
C THR A 191 -4.57 -12.95 14.47
N ILE A 192 -5.51 -13.71 15.03
CA ILE A 192 -6.70 -14.18 14.33
C ILE A 192 -7.96 -13.58 14.97
N ALA A 193 -8.98 -13.36 14.15
CA ALA A 193 -10.34 -13.00 14.54
C ALA A 193 -11.28 -14.08 13.97
N PRO A 194 -11.46 -15.19 14.72
CA PRO A 194 -12.17 -16.34 14.21
C PRO A 194 -13.68 -16.20 14.35
N THR A 195 -14.42 -16.81 13.42
CA THR A 195 -15.86 -17.06 13.51
C THR A 195 -16.09 -18.57 13.50
N ALA A 196 -16.57 -19.11 14.62
CA ALA A 196 -16.85 -20.53 14.79
C ALA A 196 -18.05 -20.78 15.71
N GLY A 197 -18.81 -21.83 15.40
CA GLY A 197 -19.83 -22.41 16.25
C GLY A 197 -19.18 -23.06 17.48
N SER A 198 -19.58 -22.60 18.66
CA SER A 198 -19.10 -23.11 19.94
C SER A 198 -20.11 -22.78 21.05
N ARG A 199 -19.85 -23.26 22.26
CA ARG A 199 -20.61 -22.87 23.45
C ARG A 199 -20.67 -21.36 23.66
N LEU A 200 -19.65 -20.61 23.24
CA LEU A 200 -19.60 -19.15 23.37
C LEU A 200 -20.52 -18.43 22.38
N THR A 201 -20.80 -19.02 21.22
CA THR A 201 -21.59 -18.38 20.14
C THR A 201 -23.04 -18.88 20.07
N GLN A 202 -23.40 -19.89 20.87
CA GLN A 202 -24.75 -20.44 20.96
C GLN A 202 -25.84 -19.43 21.32
N THR A 203 -25.50 -18.37 22.05
CA THR A 203 -26.46 -17.33 22.46
C THR A 203 -26.80 -16.34 21.34
N VAL A 204 -26.00 -16.30 20.27
CA VAL A 204 -26.08 -15.30 19.20
C VAL A 204 -26.20 -15.90 17.79
N MET A 205 -26.06 -17.22 17.64
CA MET A 205 -26.17 -17.93 16.36
C MET A 205 -27.30 -18.96 16.41
N PRO A 206 -28.15 -19.02 15.36
CA PRO A 206 -29.04 -20.16 15.10
C PRO A 206 -28.26 -21.48 14.96
N GLN A 207 -28.93 -22.62 15.21
CA GLN A 207 -28.28 -23.93 15.26
C GLN A 207 -27.66 -24.36 13.91
N ASP A 208 -28.33 -24.10 12.80
CA ASP A 208 -27.83 -24.36 11.45
C ASP A 208 -26.54 -23.58 11.16
N MET A 209 -26.43 -22.34 11.65
CA MET A 209 -25.18 -21.56 11.56
C MET A 209 -24.09 -22.14 12.46
N LEU A 210 -24.40 -22.55 13.70
CA LEU A 210 -23.41 -23.20 14.57
C LEU A 210 -22.80 -24.44 13.91
N ASP A 211 -23.63 -25.23 13.24
CA ASP A 211 -23.21 -26.46 12.55
C ASP A 211 -22.39 -26.17 11.28
N ALA A 212 -22.67 -25.05 10.61
CA ALA A 212 -21.94 -24.60 9.43
C ALA A 212 -20.57 -23.98 9.76
N PHE A 213 -20.45 -23.26 10.87
CA PHE A 213 -19.21 -22.58 11.29
C PHE A 213 -18.28 -23.50 12.09
N LYS A 214 -17.88 -24.63 11.51
CA LYS A 214 -17.05 -25.62 12.21
C LYS A 214 -15.68 -25.05 12.63
N PRO A 215 -15.24 -25.28 13.89
CA PRO A 215 -13.89 -24.89 14.35
C PRO A 215 -12.75 -25.42 13.46
N GLU A 216 -12.96 -26.57 12.81
CA GLU A 216 -12.03 -27.21 11.89
C GLU A 216 -11.75 -26.36 10.63
N TYR A 217 -12.59 -25.38 10.32
CA TYR A 217 -12.34 -24.43 9.21
C TYR A 217 -11.38 -23.30 9.59
N VAL A 218 -11.09 -23.12 10.88
CA VAL A 218 -10.12 -22.13 11.37
C VAL A 218 -8.75 -22.77 11.60
N ALA A 219 -8.71 -24.02 12.06
CA ALA A 219 -7.48 -24.73 12.41
C ALA A 219 -6.39 -24.71 11.32
N PRO A 220 -6.69 -24.88 10.01
CA PRO A 220 -5.66 -24.85 8.96
C PRO A 220 -4.88 -23.54 8.90
N LEU A 221 -5.52 -22.38 9.12
CA LEU A 221 -4.84 -21.08 9.16
C LEU A 221 -3.87 -21.01 10.35
N VAL A 222 -4.32 -21.45 11.53
CA VAL A 222 -3.48 -21.48 12.74
C VAL A 222 -2.26 -22.36 12.53
N LEU A 223 -2.43 -23.55 11.97
CA LEU A 223 -1.32 -24.44 11.63
C LEU A 223 -0.37 -23.76 10.63
N TRP A 224 -0.87 -23.16 9.55
CA TRP A 224 -0.03 -22.45 8.58
C TRP A 224 0.80 -21.34 9.23
N LEU A 225 0.17 -20.45 10.00
CA LEU A 225 0.84 -19.35 10.69
C LEU A 225 1.89 -19.82 11.71
N CYS A 226 1.75 -21.04 12.21
CA CYS A 226 2.68 -21.66 13.15
C CYS A 226 3.72 -22.59 12.52
N HIS A 227 3.69 -22.80 11.20
CA HIS A 227 4.67 -23.64 10.54
C HIS A 227 6.02 -22.94 10.42
N GLU A 228 7.11 -23.71 10.40
CA GLU A 228 8.47 -23.15 10.33
C GLU A 228 8.76 -22.40 9.03
N SER A 229 8.15 -22.84 7.92
CA SER A 229 8.28 -22.17 6.62
C SER A 229 7.47 -20.87 6.51
N CYS A 230 6.54 -20.60 7.43
CA CYS A 230 5.72 -19.40 7.38
C CYS A 230 6.54 -18.18 7.80
N GLN A 231 6.61 -17.19 6.90
CA GLN A 231 7.30 -15.90 7.10
C GLN A 231 6.35 -14.77 7.54
N GLU A 232 5.05 -15.06 7.67
CA GLU A 232 4.07 -14.07 8.10
C GLU A 232 4.31 -13.70 9.58
N ASN A 233 4.37 -12.40 9.85
CA ASN A 233 4.58 -11.86 11.19
C ASN A 233 3.85 -10.51 11.30
N SER A 234 3.25 -10.24 12.45
CA SER A 234 2.39 -9.07 12.69
C SER A 234 1.11 -9.04 11.82
N GLY A 235 0.66 -10.19 11.30
CA GLY A 235 -0.58 -10.28 10.54
C GLY A 235 -1.83 -10.30 11.42
N LEU A 236 -2.92 -9.72 10.92
CA LEU A 236 -4.28 -9.84 11.47
C LEU A 236 -5.17 -10.51 10.44
N PHE A 237 -5.81 -11.62 10.81
CA PHE A 237 -6.63 -12.41 9.90
C PHE A 237 -8.04 -12.65 10.43
N GLU A 238 -9.05 -12.36 9.62
CA GLU A 238 -10.40 -12.90 9.83
C GLU A 238 -10.54 -14.26 9.16
N VAL A 239 -11.25 -15.18 9.81
CA VAL A 239 -11.32 -16.57 9.36
C VAL A 239 -12.59 -17.27 9.83
N GLY A 240 -13.25 -18.00 8.93
CA GLY A 240 -14.45 -18.78 9.21
C GLY A 240 -15.05 -19.37 7.94
N ALA A 241 -15.81 -20.47 8.06
CA ALA A 241 -16.49 -21.14 6.94
C ALA A 241 -15.62 -21.49 5.72
N GLY A 242 -14.29 -21.61 5.90
CA GLY A 242 -13.33 -21.88 4.83
C GLY A 242 -12.79 -20.64 4.10
N TRP A 243 -13.24 -19.44 4.49
CA TRP A 243 -12.70 -18.17 4.01
C TRP A 243 -11.64 -17.61 4.98
N ILE A 244 -10.62 -16.95 4.42
CA ILE A 244 -9.55 -16.27 5.15
C ILE A 244 -9.31 -14.89 4.51
N GLY A 245 -9.39 -13.83 5.31
CA GLY A 245 -9.07 -12.47 4.91
C GLY A 245 -7.99 -11.85 5.80
N LYS A 246 -7.16 -10.96 5.24
CA LYS A 246 -6.12 -10.23 5.97
C LYS A 246 -6.51 -8.77 6.13
N LEU A 247 -6.36 -8.24 7.34
CA LEU A 247 -6.67 -6.86 7.69
C LEU A 247 -5.38 -6.05 7.88
N ARG A 248 -5.46 -4.74 7.63
CA ARG A 248 -4.40 -3.77 7.92
C ARG A 248 -5.01 -2.38 8.12
N TRP A 249 -4.26 -1.50 8.76
CA TRP A 249 -4.61 -0.09 8.85
C TRP A 249 -4.39 0.63 7.52
N GLU A 250 -5.32 1.54 7.21
CA GLU A 250 -5.14 2.60 6.24
C GLU A 250 -5.30 3.94 6.94
N ARG A 251 -4.64 4.98 6.40
CA ARG A 251 -4.68 6.33 6.94
C ARG A 251 -4.94 7.29 5.79
N SER A 252 -5.84 8.25 5.99
CA SER A 252 -6.01 9.35 5.04
C SER A 252 -4.70 10.12 4.88
N LEU A 253 -4.56 10.85 3.77
CA LEU A 253 -3.44 11.81 3.63
C LEU A 253 -3.52 12.92 4.69
N GLY A 254 -4.72 13.17 5.22
CA GLY A 254 -4.99 14.18 6.25
C GLY A 254 -4.94 15.60 5.68
N ALA A 255 -4.96 16.57 6.59
CA ALA A 255 -4.84 17.99 6.23
C ALA A 255 -4.02 18.75 7.28
N ILE A 256 -3.18 19.67 6.82
CA ILE A 256 -2.60 20.69 7.68
C ILE A 256 -3.66 21.76 7.94
N VAL A 257 -4.10 21.84 9.18
CA VAL A 257 -5.13 22.79 9.66
C VAL A 257 -4.55 23.97 10.42
N ARG A 258 -3.32 23.85 10.93
CA ARG A 258 -2.62 24.92 11.66
C ARG A 258 -1.84 25.80 10.71
N GLN A 259 -1.88 27.11 10.97
CA GLN A 259 -1.04 28.10 10.30
C GLN A 259 0.15 28.51 11.17
N LYS A 260 1.23 28.99 10.55
CA LYS A 260 2.40 29.52 11.26
C LYS A 260 1.99 30.75 12.07
N ASN A 261 2.53 30.86 13.29
CA ASN A 261 2.31 31.97 14.22
C ASN A 261 0.83 32.20 14.62
N GLN A 262 -0.08 31.27 14.30
CA GLN A 262 -1.48 31.33 14.70
C GLN A 262 -1.83 30.13 15.59
N PRO A 263 -2.66 30.32 16.64
CA PRO A 263 -3.21 29.22 17.40
C PRO A 263 -4.16 28.42 16.51
N MET A 264 -4.07 27.09 16.58
CA MET A 264 -4.99 26.20 15.89
C MET A 264 -6.39 26.27 16.53
N THR A 265 -7.43 26.36 15.72
CA THR A 265 -8.82 26.51 16.18
C THR A 265 -9.71 25.31 15.83
N PRO A 266 -10.78 25.02 16.60
CA PRO A 266 -11.79 24.03 16.21
C PRO A 266 -12.46 24.32 14.87
N GLU A 267 -12.66 25.60 14.53
CA GLU A 267 -13.29 26.04 13.28
C GLU A 267 -12.42 25.67 12.06
N GLU A 268 -11.10 25.78 12.15
CA GLU A 268 -10.18 25.32 11.10
C GLU A 268 -10.23 23.80 10.88
N VAL A 269 -10.42 23.03 11.97
CA VAL A 269 -10.62 21.58 11.88
C VAL A 269 -11.93 21.26 11.18
N GLN A 270 -13.03 21.93 11.56
CA GLN A 270 -14.33 21.76 10.93
C GLN A 270 -14.27 22.08 9.43
N ASN A 271 -13.63 23.19 9.06
CA ASN A 271 -13.51 23.64 7.67
C ASN A 271 -12.73 22.67 6.77
N LYS A 272 -11.83 21.86 7.34
CA LYS A 272 -11.07 20.83 6.60
C LYS A 272 -11.53 19.40 6.90
N TRP A 273 -12.66 19.21 7.56
CA TRP A 273 -13.08 17.89 8.03
C TRP A 273 -13.24 16.87 6.89
N GLU A 274 -13.84 17.28 5.76
CA GLU A 274 -13.97 16.42 4.59
C GLU A 274 -12.60 15.95 4.06
N THR A 275 -11.60 16.84 4.01
CA THR A 275 -10.23 16.49 3.60
C THR A 275 -9.54 15.59 4.62
N ILE A 276 -9.73 15.83 5.93
CA ILE A 276 -9.17 14.98 6.99
C ILE A 276 -9.70 13.55 6.88
N CYS A 277 -10.97 13.40 6.54
CA CYS A 277 -11.68 12.13 6.42
C CYS A 277 -11.65 11.52 5.00
N ASP A 278 -10.93 12.11 4.04
CA ASP A 278 -10.80 11.57 2.69
C ASP A 278 -9.78 10.43 2.63
N PHE A 279 -10.26 9.23 2.28
CA PHE A 279 -9.43 8.03 2.10
C PHE A 279 -8.99 7.79 0.65
N ASN A 280 -9.32 8.68 -0.29
CA ASN A 280 -8.74 8.66 -1.62
C ASN A 280 -7.20 8.73 -1.51
N ASN A 281 -6.51 7.82 -2.18
CA ASN A 281 -5.04 7.70 -2.12
C ASN A 281 -4.48 7.47 -0.70
N ALA A 282 -5.28 6.96 0.24
CA ALA A 282 -4.85 6.65 1.60
C ALA A 282 -3.53 5.89 1.65
N ASN A 283 -2.66 6.24 2.59
CA ASN A 283 -1.41 5.52 2.81
C ASN A 283 -1.61 4.32 3.75
N LYS A 284 -0.67 3.37 3.69
CA LYS A 284 -0.74 2.07 4.38
C LYS A 284 0.41 1.98 5.40
N PRO A 285 0.36 2.77 6.49
CA PRO A 285 1.45 2.86 7.46
C PRO A 285 1.71 1.50 8.11
N ARG A 286 2.99 1.16 8.25
CA ARG A 286 3.45 -0.14 8.78
C ARG A 286 4.20 -0.03 10.10
N THR A 287 4.77 1.14 10.38
CA THR A 287 5.62 1.35 11.55
C THR A 287 5.34 2.67 12.24
N ILE A 288 5.71 2.77 13.52
CA ILE A 288 5.63 4.03 14.27
C ILE A 288 6.56 5.10 13.67
N GLN A 289 7.73 4.69 13.15
CA GLN A 289 8.71 5.59 12.54
C GLN A 289 8.15 6.30 11.30
N GLU A 290 7.45 5.57 10.42
CA GLU A 290 6.75 6.16 9.26
C GLU A 290 5.71 7.21 9.70
N SER A 291 4.98 6.93 10.79
CA SER A 291 4.00 7.87 11.31
C SER A 291 4.66 9.15 11.87
N VAL A 292 5.76 9.02 12.60
CA VAL A 292 6.49 10.16 13.18
C VAL A 292 7.17 10.99 12.09
N SER A 293 7.75 10.36 11.07
CA SER A 293 8.36 11.07 9.93
C SER A 293 7.37 12.02 9.27
N MET A 294 6.14 11.56 9.02
CA MET A 294 5.09 12.40 8.45
C MET A 294 4.78 13.65 9.31
N LEU A 295 4.77 13.52 10.64
CA LEU A 295 4.55 14.66 11.52
C LEU A 295 5.69 15.68 11.48
N ASN A 296 6.94 15.20 11.31
CA ASN A 296 8.09 16.09 11.10
C ASN A 296 7.98 16.82 9.76
N ASP A 297 7.55 16.13 8.71
CA ASP A 297 7.31 16.75 7.40
C ASP A 297 6.24 17.83 7.50
N VAL A 298 5.12 17.56 8.20
CA VAL A 298 4.07 18.55 8.48
C VAL A 298 4.61 19.75 9.26
N LEU A 299 5.44 19.54 10.28
CA LEU A 299 6.04 20.64 11.03
C LEU A 299 6.90 21.53 10.13
N SER A 300 7.73 20.93 9.29
CA SER A 300 8.58 21.66 8.33
C SER A 300 7.76 22.46 7.32
N GLN A 301 6.62 21.91 6.86
CA GLN A 301 5.69 22.59 5.96
C GLN A 301 4.99 23.78 6.63
N ILE A 302 4.71 23.72 7.93
CA ILE A 302 4.11 24.85 8.63
C ILE A 302 5.16 25.94 8.85
N GLU A 303 6.39 25.58 9.22
CA GLU A 303 7.47 26.53 9.46
C GLU A 303 7.87 27.32 8.19
N SER A 304 7.59 26.79 7.00
CA SER A 304 7.86 27.44 5.71
C SER A 304 6.73 28.35 5.19
N GLN A 305 5.60 28.51 5.90
CA GLN A 305 4.41 29.27 5.43
C GLN A 305 4.57 30.81 5.35
N ASP A 306 5.68 31.41 5.79
CA ASP A 306 5.87 32.89 5.80
C ASP A 306 6.10 33.52 4.40
N VAL A 307 5.82 32.81 3.30
CA VAL A 307 6.04 33.31 1.94
C VAL A 307 4.70 33.51 1.23
N SER A 308 4.11 34.70 1.38
CA SER A 308 3.01 35.18 0.52
C SER A 308 3.03 36.71 0.39
N PRO A 309 3.13 37.28 -0.84
CA PRO A 309 2.94 38.70 -1.09
C PRO A 309 1.48 39.01 -1.50
N ASN A 310 0.88 40.00 -0.84
CA ASN A 310 -0.40 40.60 -1.24
C ASN A 310 -0.29 41.37 -2.58
N PRO A 311 -1.33 41.43 -3.42
CA PRO A 311 -1.32 42.18 -4.67
C PRO A 311 -1.90 43.58 -4.46
N THR A 312 -1.12 44.64 -4.73
CA THR A 312 -1.59 45.89 -5.36
C THR A 312 -0.47 46.94 -5.46
N SER A 313 -0.55 47.72 -6.53
CA SER A 313 0.21 48.92 -6.87
C SER A 313 1.58 48.74 -7.56
N HIS A 314 1.59 49.13 -8.83
CA HIS A 314 2.78 49.45 -9.61
C HIS A 314 3.61 50.55 -8.93
N SER A 315 4.85 50.24 -8.55
CA SER A 315 5.97 51.17 -8.71
C SER A 315 7.26 50.36 -8.81
N ALA A 316 8.14 50.76 -9.72
CA ALA A 316 9.41 50.11 -9.95
C ALA A 316 10.35 50.32 -8.75
N SER A 317 10.72 49.23 -8.06
CA SER A 317 11.91 49.20 -7.21
C SER A 317 12.67 47.90 -7.43
N ARG A 318 13.90 48.00 -7.91
CA ARG A 318 14.90 46.92 -7.86
C ARG A 318 15.27 46.67 -6.41
N SER A 319 15.03 45.47 -5.90
CA SER A 319 15.77 44.90 -4.77
C SER A 319 15.85 43.39 -4.91
N SER A 320 17.03 42.91 -5.29
CA SER A 320 17.45 41.52 -5.33
C SER A 320 17.70 40.98 -3.92
N THR A 321 16.90 40.00 -3.52
CA THR A 321 17.26 38.90 -2.60
C THR A 321 16.33 37.73 -2.98
N GLY A 322 16.73 36.60 -3.54
CA GLY A 322 18.04 36.01 -3.84
C GLY A 322 17.76 34.54 -4.15
N PHE A 323 17.05 34.26 -5.24
CA PHE A 323 16.95 32.90 -5.80
C PHE A 323 17.44 32.97 -7.24
N ASP A 324 18.49 32.23 -7.53
CA ASP A 324 19.04 32.05 -8.87
C ASP A 324 18.60 30.66 -9.35
N PRO A 325 17.60 30.54 -10.24
CA PRO A 325 17.15 29.26 -10.77
C PRO A 325 18.27 28.44 -11.41
N SER A 326 19.38 29.07 -11.81
CA SER A 326 20.53 28.36 -12.36
C SER A 326 21.22 27.42 -11.35
N GLN A 327 21.01 27.63 -10.04
CA GLN A 327 21.55 26.74 -9.00
C GLN A 327 20.90 25.34 -8.99
N SER A 328 19.73 25.19 -9.60
CA SER A 328 19.05 23.89 -9.73
C SER A 328 19.53 23.09 -10.95
N ILE A 329 20.38 23.66 -11.82
CA ILE A 329 20.92 22.96 -12.99
C ILE A 329 21.80 21.79 -12.55
N GLY A 330 21.55 20.61 -13.13
CA GLY A 330 22.24 19.37 -12.79
C GLY A 330 21.65 18.63 -11.59
N GLN A 331 20.64 19.20 -10.92
CA GLN A 331 19.96 18.52 -9.83
C GLN A 331 19.19 17.30 -10.35
N LYS A 332 19.40 16.16 -9.68
CA LYS A 332 18.64 14.94 -9.89
C LYS A 332 17.33 14.99 -9.11
N LEU A 333 16.24 14.60 -9.75
CA LEU A 333 14.94 14.43 -9.11
C LEU A 333 14.81 13.02 -8.51
N PRO A 334 13.86 12.79 -7.59
CA PRO A 334 13.55 11.46 -7.10
C PRO A 334 13.31 10.48 -8.24
N THR A 335 13.86 9.28 -8.10
CA THR A 335 13.64 8.19 -9.03
C THR A 335 12.17 7.76 -8.99
N MET A 336 11.51 7.79 -10.14
CA MET A 336 10.10 7.42 -10.27
C MET A 336 9.98 5.99 -10.79
N SER A 337 8.98 5.26 -10.33
CA SER A 337 8.71 3.92 -10.81
C SER A 337 7.31 3.81 -11.41
N TYR A 338 7.22 3.13 -12.54
CA TYR A 338 5.99 2.95 -13.31
C TYR A 338 5.74 1.46 -13.54
N GLU A 339 4.73 0.90 -12.87
CA GLU A 339 4.29 -0.48 -13.02
C GLU A 339 3.05 -0.54 -13.91
N TYR A 340 3.07 -1.41 -14.93
CA TYR A 340 1.99 -1.50 -15.91
C TYR A 340 1.86 -2.92 -16.48
N SER A 341 0.67 -3.22 -16.99
CA SER A 341 0.38 -4.44 -17.75
C SER A 341 0.14 -4.08 -19.23
N HIS A 342 -0.27 -5.05 -20.04
CA HIS A 342 -0.69 -4.82 -21.43
C HIS A 342 -1.81 -3.77 -21.56
N LEU A 343 -2.55 -3.51 -20.48
CA LEU A 343 -3.63 -2.54 -20.46
C LEU A 343 -3.16 -1.13 -20.83
N GLN A 344 -2.07 -0.64 -20.22
CA GLN A 344 -1.62 0.75 -20.41
C GLN A 344 -1.13 1.02 -21.85
N PRO A 345 -0.33 0.16 -22.51
CA PRO A 345 0.02 0.31 -23.91
C PRO A 345 -1.20 0.33 -24.84
N ILE A 346 -2.20 -0.52 -24.59
CA ILE A 346 -3.44 -0.56 -25.39
C ILE A 346 -4.24 0.72 -25.19
N LEU A 347 -4.43 1.17 -23.94
CA LEU A 347 -5.12 2.43 -23.64
C LEU A 347 -4.41 3.62 -24.29
N TYR A 348 -3.08 3.66 -24.25
CA TYR A 348 -2.31 4.69 -24.92
C TYR A 348 -2.49 4.62 -26.44
N ALA A 349 -2.40 3.43 -27.04
CA ALA A 349 -2.58 3.24 -28.48
C ALA A 349 -3.96 3.74 -28.95
N LEU A 350 -5.03 3.39 -28.23
CA LEU A 350 -6.38 3.93 -28.48
C LEU A 350 -6.43 5.45 -28.27
N GLY A 351 -5.81 5.95 -27.20
CA GLY A 351 -5.72 7.36 -26.87
C GLY A 351 -5.03 8.20 -27.95
N VAL A 352 -4.10 7.61 -28.71
CA VAL A 352 -3.45 8.26 -29.85
C VAL A 352 -4.06 7.88 -31.21
N GLY A 353 -5.24 7.25 -31.22
CA GLY A 353 -6.05 7.03 -32.42
C GLY A 353 -5.79 5.71 -33.15
N MET A 354 -5.11 4.74 -32.55
CA MET A 354 -5.16 3.37 -33.07
C MET A 354 -6.58 2.83 -32.95
N SER A 355 -6.98 2.03 -33.94
CA SER A 355 -8.36 1.59 -34.09
C SER A 355 -8.41 0.25 -34.81
N THR A 356 -9.36 -0.59 -34.42
CA THR A 356 -9.65 -1.88 -35.07
C THR A 356 -10.17 -1.76 -36.50
N LYS A 357 -10.45 -0.53 -36.98
CA LYS A 357 -10.76 -0.25 -38.39
C LYS A 357 -9.60 -0.57 -39.32
N ASP A 358 -8.38 -0.51 -38.82
CA ASP A 358 -7.16 -0.83 -39.55
C ASP A 358 -6.58 -2.16 -39.03
N PRO A 359 -6.54 -3.22 -39.84
CA PRO A 359 -5.97 -4.50 -39.44
C PRO A 359 -4.53 -4.41 -38.93
N ASP A 360 -3.73 -3.48 -39.46
CA ASP A 360 -2.33 -3.30 -39.08
C ASP A 360 -2.17 -2.76 -37.65
N HIS A 361 -3.26 -2.27 -37.05
CA HIS A 361 -3.27 -1.78 -35.67
C HIS A 361 -3.50 -2.89 -34.63
N LEU A 362 -3.90 -4.09 -35.04
CA LEU A 362 -4.23 -5.17 -34.11
C LEU A 362 -3.06 -5.51 -33.17
N LYS A 363 -1.83 -5.46 -33.68
CA LYS A 363 -0.59 -5.68 -32.91
C LYS A 363 -0.31 -4.63 -31.82
N PHE A 364 -1.06 -3.55 -31.76
CA PHE A 364 -1.01 -2.55 -30.69
C PHE A 364 -2.20 -2.63 -29.74
N LEU A 365 -3.25 -3.39 -30.09
CA LEU A 365 -4.56 -3.37 -29.43
C LEU A 365 -4.97 -4.71 -28.82
N PHE A 366 -4.30 -5.81 -29.19
CA PHE A 366 -4.63 -7.15 -28.73
C PHE A 366 -3.40 -7.87 -28.18
N GLU A 367 -3.40 -8.09 -26.87
CA GLU A 367 -2.32 -8.73 -26.12
C GLU A 367 -2.10 -10.21 -26.50
N GLY A 368 -3.10 -10.85 -27.11
CA GLY A 368 -2.99 -12.21 -27.65
C GLY A 368 -2.41 -12.29 -29.07
N SER A 369 -2.08 -11.16 -29.71
CA SER A 369 -1.37 -11.15 -30.99
C SER A 369 0.08 -11.60 -30.80
N GLU A 370 0.60 -12.45 -31.69
CA GLU A 370 2.02 -12.86 -31.68
C GLU A 370 2.97 -11.67 -31.92
N GLU A 371 2.47 -10.60 -32.54
CA GLU A 371 3.21 -9.37 -32.82
C GLU A 371 2.95 -8.26 -31.79
N PHE A 372 2.29 -8.57 -30.67
CA PHE A 372 1.87 -7.55 -29.71
C PHE A 372 3.06 -6.72 -29.22
N CYS A 373 2.99 -5.40 -29.45
CA CYS A 373 4.07 -4.48 -29.12
C CYS A 373 3.55 -3.11 -28.69
N CYS A 374 4.42 -2.36 -28.01
CA CYS A 374 4.14 -0.99 -27.61
C CYS A 374 4.45 -0.01 -28.73
N LEU A 375 3.62 1.03 -28.88
CA LEU A 375 4.02 2.19 -29.67
C LEU A 375 5.25 2.84 -29.04
N PRO A 376 6.31 3.18 -29.82
CA PRO A 376 7.52 3.81 -29.28
C PRO A 376 7.22 5.11 -28.52
N SER A 377 6.23 5.88 -28.99
CA SER A 377 5.80 7.13 -28.36
C SER A 377 5.19 6.94 -26.96
N PHE A 378 4.80 5.72 -26.57
CA PHE A 378 4.42 5.40 -25.18
C PHE A 378 5.56 5.69 -24.20
N GLY A 379 6.82 5.71 -24.66
CA GLY A 379 7.99 6.01 -23.84
C GLY A 379 7.98 7.40 -23.16
N VAL A 380 7.07 8.30 -23.56
CA VAL A 380 6.85 9.57 -22.85
C VAL A 380 6.06 9.37 -21.55
N ILE A 381 5.18 8.36 -21.48
CA ILE A 381 4.24 8.16 -20.37
C ILE A 381 4.97 7.81 -19.06
N PRO A 382 5.85 6.79 -18.99
CA PRO A 382 6.60 6.50 -17.77
C PRO A 382 7.49 7.67 -17.34
N ALA A 383 8.04 8.43 -18.30
CA ALA A 383 8.91 9.56 -18.04
C ALA A 383 8.15 10.80 -17.53
N GLN A 384 6.86 10.94 -17.86
CA GLN A 384 6.03 12.08 -17.48
C GLN A 384 5.80 12.16 -15.95
N ALA A 385 5.85 11.03 -15.24
CA ALA A 385 5.74 10.99 -13.78
C ALA A 385 6.83 11.83 -13.09
N SER A 386 8.02 11.93 -13.67
CA SER A 386 9.10 12.79 -13.17
C SER A 386 8.79 14.29 -13.27
N MET A 387 7.75 14.69 -14.02
CA MET A 387 7.27 16.07 -14.15
C MET A 387 6.05 16.34 -13.28
N LEU A 388 5.05 15.43 -13.24
CA LEU A 388 3.73 15.68 -12.64
C LEU A 388 3.57 15.17 -11.19
N ASP A 389 4.19 14.05 -10.81
CA ASP A 389 4.01 13.41 -9.48
C ASP A 389 4.98 13.96 -8.43
N GLY A 390 5.12 15.29 -8.39
CA GLY A 390 5.93 15.98 -7.40
C GLY A 390 7.44 16.05 -7.69
N GLY A 391 7.87 15.58 -8.87
CA GLY A 391 9.28 15.63 -9.29
C GLY A 391 9.82 17.06 -9.34
N LEU A 392 9.21 17.95 -10.13
CA LEU A 392 9.63 19.35 -10.21
C LEU A 392 9.39 20.15 -8.92
N SER A 393 8.38 19.78 -8.11
CA SER A 393 8.13 20.42 -6.81
C SER A 393 9.11 20.01 -5.71
N SER A 394 9.91 18.95 -5.94
CA SER A 394 10.94 18.49 -4.99
C SER A 394 12.25 19.28 -5.08
N VAL A 395 12.36 20.20 -6.04
CA VAL A 395 13.55 21.00 -6.33
C VAL A 395 13.59 22.21 -5.39
N PRO A 396 14.54 22.27 -4.42
CA PRO A 396 14.61 23.37 -3.47
C PRO A 396 14.78 24.73 -4.19
N GLY A 397 13.87 25.65 -3.89
CA GLY A 397 13.88 27.03 -4.37
C GLY A 397 13.16 27.26 -5.71
N LEU A 398 12.82 26.20 -6.46
CA LEU A 398 12.05 26.32 -7.70
C LEU A 398 10.54 26.37 -7.38
N ASN A 399 10.03 27.53 -6.96
CA ASN A 399 8.60 27.75 -6.67
C ASN A 399 7.76 27.76 -7.95
N ILE A 400 7.38 26.58 -8.45
CA ILE A 400 6.56 26.43 -9.66
C ILE A 400 5.06 26.44 -9.31
N ASP A 401 4.34 27.42 -9.84
CA ASP A 401 2.88 27.43 -9.90
C ASP A 401 2.41 26.50 -11.04
N PHE A 402 1.95 25.29 -10.69
CA PHE A 402 1.54 24.29 -11.67
C PHE A 402 0.32 24.69 -12.51
N THR A 403 -0.47 25.69 -12.07
CA THR A 403 -1.56 26.24 -12.91
C THR A 403 -1.03 27.05 -14.10
N LYS A 404 0.25 27.41 -14.08
CA LYS A 404 0.95 28.20 -15.11
C LYS A 404 2.03 27.40 -15.84
N VAL A 405 2.03 26.08 -15.65
CA VAL A 405 2.95 25.17 -16.33
C VAL A 405 2.37 24.77 -17.67
N LEU A 406 3.11 25.06 -18.73
CA LEU A 406 2.82 24.62 -20.08
C LEU A 406 3.93 23.67 -20.53
N HIS A 407 3.54 22.52 -21.07
CA HIS A 407 4.47 21.68 -21.79
C HIS A 407 4.73 22.32 -23.16
N GLY A 408 5.97 22.77 -23.40
CA GLY A 408 6.34 23.51 -24.60
C GLY A 408 6.82 22.60 -25.72
N GLU A 409 7.87 21.82 -25.49
CA GLU A 409 8.51 20.99 -26.52
C GLU A 409 8.82 19.60 -25.98
N GLN A 410 8.79 18.59 -26.86
CA GLN A 410 9.08 17.20 -26.52
C GLN A 410 10.17 16.64 -27.43
N TYR A 411 11.19 16.01 -26.82
CA TYR A 411 12.07 15.06 -27.50
C TYR A 411 11.93 13.68 -26.89
N LEU A 412 11.88 12.64 -27.73
CA LEU A 412 11.97 11.25 -27.33
C LEU A 412 12.99 10.55 -28.22
N GLU A 413 13.92 9.83 -27.61
CA GLU A 413 14.83 8.90 -28.29
C GLU A 413 14.67 7.50 -27.68
N VAL A 414 14.50 6.51 -28.54
CA VAL A 414 14.35 5.10 -28.15
C VAL A 414 15.66 4.37 -28.47
N TYR A 415 16.12 3.57 -27.51
CA TYR A 415 17.31 2.72 -27.63
C TYR A 415 16.96 1.24 -27.74
N LYS A 416 15.88 0.83 -27.08
CA LYS A 416 15.33 -0.54 -27.11
C LYS A 416 13.80 -0.51 -27.16
N PRO A 417 13.14 -1.50 -27.78
CA PRO A 417 11.68 -1.61 -27.72
C PRO A 417 11.17 -1.61 -26.27
N LEU A 418 10.07 -0.89 -26.03
CA LEU A 418 9.41 -0.86 -24.73
C LEU A 418 8.75 -2.21 -24.47
N PRO A 419 8.88 -2.80 -23.27
CA PRO A 419 8.18 -4.03 -22.95
C PRO A 419 6.67 -3.79 -22.91
N THR A 420 5.88 -4.84 -23.12
CA THR A 420 4.41 -4.76 -23.14
C THR A 420 3.78 -4.82 -21.75
N SER A 421 4.58 -5.13 -20.73
CA SER A 421 4.22 -5.07 -19.31
C SER A 421 5.49 -5.05 -18.47
N GLY A 422 5.36 -4.69 -17.20
CA GLY A 422 6.45 -4.77 -16.23
C GLY A 422 6.60 -3.49 -15.42
N LYS A 423 7.81 -3.29 -14.92
CA LYS A 423 8.18 -2.18 -14.05
C LYS A 423 9.31 -1.40 -14.68
N LEU A 424 9.09 -0.11 -14.89
CA LEU A 424 10.10 0.83 -15.36
C LEU A 424 10.52 1.77 -14.24
N THR A 425 11.71 2.32 -14.41
CA THR A 425 12.30 3.29 -13.49
C THR A 425 12.79 4.47 -14.30
N SER A 426 12.40 5.69 -13.91
CA SER A 426 12.78 6.93 -14.58
C SER A 426 13.64 7.80 -13.67
N GLU A 427 14.79 8.20 -14.19
CA GLU A 427 15.75 9.10 -13.53
C GLU A 427 15.78 10.43 -14.27
N ALA A 428 15.41 11.50 -13.58
CA ALA A 428 15.30 12.83 -14.16
C ALA A 428 16.36 13.80 -13.63
N THR A 429 16.82 14.70 -14.49
CA THR A 429 17.82 15.74 -14.16
C THR A 429 17.45 17.06 -14.83
N ILE A 430 17.54 18.17 -14.09
CA ILE A 430 17.37 19.50 -14.67
C ILE A 430 18.58 19.79 -15.57
N ALA A 431 18.38 19.74 -16.88
CA ALA A 431 19.43 19.95 -17.87
C ALA A 431 19.82 21.44 -17.94
N ASP A 432 18.84 22.34 -17.97
CA ASP A 432 19.05 23.78 -18.01
C ASP A 432 17.79 24.56 -17.60
N ILE A 433 17.94 25.84 -17.26
CA ILE A 433 16.82 26.76 -16.97
C ILE A 433 17.08 28.08 -17.70
N LEU A 434 16.16 28.44 -18.60
CA LEU A 434 16.28 29.60 -19.47
C LEU A 434 15.30 30.71 -19.11
N ASP A 435 15.76 31.95 -19.17
CA ASP A 435 14.91 33.13 -19.00
C ASP A 435 14.32 33.54 -20.35
N LYS A 436 13.00 33.50 -20.49
CA LYS A 436 12.28 33.93 -21.70
C LYS A 436 11.60 35.28 -21.52
N GLY A 437 11.97 36.04 -20.50
CA GLY A 437 11.38 37.33 -20.16
C GLY A 437 10.10 37.17 -19.34
N SER A 438 9.00 36.78 -19.97
CA SER A 438 7.71 36.61 -19.28
C SER A 438 7.54 35.27 -18.56
N GLY A 439 8.52 34.36 -18.64
CA GLY A 439 8.49 33.04 -18.03
C GLY A 439 9.85 32.35 -18.04
N ALA A 440 9.97 31.25 -17.30
CA ALA A 440 11.15 30.37 -17.31
C ALA A 440 10.89 29.14 -18.17
N LEU A 441 11.88 28.68 -18.91
CA LEU A 441 11.84 27.38 -19.61
C LEU A 441 12.82 26.41 -18.92
N ILE A 442 12.29 25.35 -18.34
CA ILE A 442 13.07 24.29 -17.70
C ILE A 442 13.26 23.15 -18.71
N LEU A 443 14.50 22.79 -18.97
CA LEU A 443 14.83 21.58 -19.74
C LEU A 443 15.04 20.43 -18.76
N LEU A 444 14.24 19.37 -18.90
CA LEU A 444 14.29 18.19 -18.04
C LEU A 444 14.68 16.97 -18.86
N ASP A 445 15.86 16.42 -18.56
CA ASP A 445 16.35 15.17 -19.14
C ASP A 445 15.88 14.00 -18.30
N VAL A 446 15.25 12.99 -18.93
CA VAL A 446 14.71 11.81 -18.24
C VAL A 446 15.14 10.53 -18.93
N ASN A 447 15.89 9.69 -18.23
CA ASN A 447 16.29 8.36 -18.70
C ASN A 447 15.37 7.29 -18.08
N THR A 448 14.82 6.41 -18.90
CA THR A 448 13.89 5.35 -18.44
C THR A 448 14.48 3.96 -18.67
N TYR A 449 14.43 3.13 -17.63
CA TYR A 449 15.09 1.84 -17.55
C TYR A 449 14.10 0.70 -17.28
N SER A 450 14.41 -0.50 -17.80
CA SER A 450 13.86 -1.78 -17.34
C SER A 450 14.98 -2.57 -16.66
N GLY A 451 14.94 -2.67 -15.34
CA GLY A 451 16.08 -3.18 -14.58
C GLY A 451 17.32 -2.31 -14.78
N LYS A 452 18.33 -2.82 -15.50
CA LYS A 452 19.56 -2.09 -15.84
C LYS A 452 19.59 -1.57 -17.28
N ASP A 453 18.62 -1.96 -18.10
CA ASP A 453 18.61 -1.64 -19.52
C ASP A 453 17.96 -0.27 -19.76
N LEU A 454 18.72 0.66 -20.36
CA LEU A 454 18.19 1.93 -20.83
C LEU A 454 17.27 1.70 -22.04
N LEU A 455 16.00 2.08 -21.92
CA LEU A 455 15.00 1.91 -22.98
C LEU A 455 14.84 3.17 -23.81
N CYS A 456 14.67 4.32 -23.17
CA CYS A 456 14.48 5.59 -23.83
C CYS A 456 14.99 6.77 -23.00
N TYR A 457 15.28 7.86 -23.73
CA TYR A 457 15.62 9.17 -23.19
C TYR A 457 14.55 10.17 -23.65
N ASN A 458 14.09 11.01 -22.73
CA ASN A 458 13.18 12.11 -23.00
C ASN A 458 13.85 13.43 -22.61
N GLN A 459 13.61 14.47 -23.40
CA GLN A 459 13.84 15.85 -22.96
C GLN A 459 12.52 16.61 -23.03
N PHE A 460 12.03 17.04 -21.86
CA PHE A 460 10.84 17.87 -21.74
C PHE A 460 11.27 19.34 -21.62
N SER A 461 10.59 20.21 -22.37
CA SER A 461 10.68 21.66 -22.19
C SER A 461 9.43 22.13 -21.45
N VAL A 462 9.60 22.54 -20.20
CA VAL A 462 8.51 22.96 -19.31
C VAL A 462 8.56 24.47 -19.16
N PHE A 463 7.54 25.16 -19.68
CA PHE A 463 7.44 26.61 -19.61
C PHE A 463 6.58 27.02 -18.42
N VAL A 464 7.13 27.87 -17.55
CA VAL A 464 6.46 28.39 -16.35
C VAL A 464 6.19 29.87 -16.55
N VAL A 465 4.92 30.20 -16.81
CA VAL A 465 4.50 31.58 -17.05
C VAL A 465 4.68 32.41 -15.77
N GLY A 466 5.28 33.61 -15.90
CA GLY A 466 5.54 34.53 -14.79
C GLY A 466 6.85 34.29 -14.04
N ALA A 467 7.55 33.20 -14.30
CA ALA A 467 8.83 32.86 -13.64
C ALA A 467 10.09 33.40 -14.36
N GLY A 468 9.94 34.35 -15.29
CA GLY A 468 11.05 34.96 -16.04
C GLY A 468 11.59 36.24 -15.41
N GLY A 469 12.52 36.91 -16.08
CA GLY A 469 13.07 38.20 -15.66
C GLY A 469 14.17 38.12 -14.60
N PHE A 470 14.74 36.93 -14.39
CA PHE A 470 15.86 36.69 -13.47
C PHE A 470 17.23 36.92 -14.10
N GLY A 471 17.30 37.31 -15.39
CA GLY A 471 18.54 37.68 -16.07
C GLY A 471 19.36 36.48 -16.57
N GLY A 472 18.75 35.30 -16.70
CA GLY A 472 19.39 34.08 -17.19
C GLY A 472 19.61 34.04 -18.70
N LYS A 473 20.26 32.97 -19.19
CA LYS A 473 20.45 32.74 -20.63
C LYS A 473 19.10 32.53 -21.31
N ARG A 474 18.95 33.00 -22.55
CA ARG A 474 17.73 32.82 -23.36
C ARG A 474 17.72 31.53 -24.21
N SER A 475 18.87 30.88 -24.36
CA SER A 475 19.08 29.68 -25.17
C SER A 475 20.03 28.71 -24.47
N SER A 476 19.86 27.40 -24.72
CA SER A 476 20.73 26.34 -24.20
C SER A 476 21.32 25.50 -25.33
N GLU A 477 22.61 25.20 -25.26
CA GLU A 477 23.27 24.21 -26.11
C GLU A 477 22.80 22.77 -25.83
N LYS A 478 22.16 22.53 -24.67
CA LYS A 478 21.60 21.22 -24.30
C LYS A 478 20.23 20.96 -24.94
N THR A 479 19.60 21.98 -25.53
CA THR A 479 18.30 21.84 -26.19
C THR A 479 18.41 20.92 -27.39
N LYS A 480 17.55 19.91 -27.47
CA LYS A 480 17.35 19.15 -28.72
C LYS A 480 16.62 20.02 -29.72
N VAL A 481 17.32 20.46 -30.77
CA VAL A 481 16.80 21.37 -31.78
C VAL A 481 15.84 20.67 -32.76
N THR A 482 14.78 21.36 -33.16
CA THR A 482 13.93 20.97 -34.28
C THR A 482 14.62 21.24 -35.61
N VAL A 483 14.24 20.48 -36.64
CA VAL A 483 14.64 20.73 -38.02
C VAL A 483 13.51 21.47 -38.72
N ASN A 484 13.84 22.53 -39.45
CA ASN A 484 12.85 23.24 -40.25
C ASN A 484 12.27 22.32 -41.34
N PRO A 485 10.96 22.39 -41.62
CA PRO A 485 10.37 21.65 -42.73
C PRO A 485 11.10 21.95 -44.05
N PRO A 486 11.35 20.94 -44.90
CA PRO A 486 11.92 21.17 -46.23
C PRO A 486 11.07 22.16 -47.04
N ASN A 487 11.72 23.08 -47.75
CA ASN A 487 11.01 24.06 -48.60
C ASN A 487 10.57 23.42 -49.94
N ARG A 488 9.70 22.42 -49.86
CA ARG A 488 9.09 21.68 -50.98
C ARG A 488 7.77 21.02 -50.51
N PRO A 489 6.91 20.55 -51.41
CA PRO A 489 5.71 19.82 -51.02
C PRO A 489 6.01 18.57 -50.16
N PRO A 490 5.12 18.18 -49.22
CA PRO A 490 5.25 16.95 -48.44
C PRO A 490 5.27 15.70 -49.32
N ASP A 491 6.11 14.72 -48.96
CA ASP A 491 6.15 13.41 -49.66
C ASP A 491 4.90 12.57 -49.41
N ALA A 492 4.30 12.72 -48.23
CA ALA A 492 3.08 12.06 -47.83
C ALA A 492 2.26 13.00 -46.94
N THR A 493 0.94 12.82 -46.96
CA THR A 493 0.01 13.49 -46.05
C THR A 493 -0.90 12.46 -45.43
N ALA A 494 -1.19 12.63 -44.14
CA ALA A 494 -2.10 11.78 -43.40
C ALA A 494 -3.12 12.68 -42.71
N MET A 495 -4.38 12.28 -42.75
CA MET A 495 -5.46 12.96 -42.06
C MET A 495 -6.16 11.95 -41.16
N ASP A 496 -6.37 12.34 -39.90
CA ASP A 496 -7.12 11.55 -38.95
C ASP A 496 -8.03 12.46 -38.14
N LEU A 497 -9.22 11.97 -37.85
CA LEU A 497 -10.24 12.72 -37.14
C LEU A 497 -10.22 12.31 -35.66
N THR A 498 -9.85 13.24 -34.78
CA THR A 498 -9.99 13.04 -33.34
C THR A 498 -11.46 12.94 -32.96
N THR A 499 -11.77 12.09 -31.99
CA THR A 499 -13.13 12.00 -31.44
C THR A 499 -13.44 13.18 -30.50
N GLY A 500 -14.73 13.41 -30.19
CA GLY A 500 -15.12 14.38 -29.17
C GLY A 500 -14.54 14.06 -27.78
N ASP A 501 -14.29 12.77 -27.51
CA ASP A 501 -13.78 12.26 -26.25
C ASP A 501 -12.26 11.99 -26.27
N GLN A 502 -11.54 12.45 -27.29
CA GLN A 502 -10.13 12.06 -27.49
C GLN A 502 -9.24 12.43 -26.29
N ALA A 503 -9.45 13.62 -25.72
CA ALA A 503 -8.73 14.06 -24.53
C ALA A 503 -9.13 13.27 -23.28
N ALA A 504 -10.42 12.91 -23.17
CA ALA A 504 -10.95 12.09 -22.08
C ALA A 504 -10.42 10.65 -22.11
N LEU A 505 -10.15 10.12 -23.31
CA LEU A 505 -9.52 8.81 -23.49
C LEU A 505 -8.00 8.89 -23.24
N TYR A 506 -7.31 9.87 -23.85
CA TYR A 506 -5.85 9.98 -23.73
C TYR A 506 -5.38 10.18 -22.29
N ARG A 507 -6.11 10.99 -21.49
CA ARG A 507 -5.77 11.23 -20.06
C ARG A 507 -5.70 9.95 -19.23
N LEU A 508 -6.40 8.88 -19.62
CA LEU A 508 -6.32 7.57 -18.94
C LEU A 508 -4.92 6.94 -19.05
N SER A 509 -4.06 7.45 -19.94
CA SER A 509 -2.65 7.07 -20.03
C SER A 509 -1.78 7.67 -18.92
N GLY A 510 -2.30 8.61 -18.11
CA GLY A 510 -1.61 9.13 -16.92
C GLY A 510 -1.52 10.66 -16.80
N ASP A 511 -2.00 11.42 -17.78
CA ASP A 511 -2.01 12.89 -17.70
C ASP A 511 -3.39 13.41 -17.25
N TRP A 512 -3.53 13.59 -15.95
CA TRP A 512 -4.79 13.94 -15.30
C TRP A 512 -5.10 15.43 -15.23
N ASN A 513 -4.30 16.30 -15.89
CA ASN A 513 -4.47 17.75 -15.81
C ASN A 513 -5.91 18.18 -16.19
N PRO A 514 -6.65 18.88 -15.30
CA PRO A 514 -8.04 19.26 -15.54
C PRO A 514 -8.24 20.14 -16.79
N LEU A 515 -7.19 20.83 -17.27
CA LEU A 515 -7.17 21.61 -18.51
C LEU A 515 -7.75 20.84 -19.72
N HIS A 516 -7.64 19.52 -19.72
CA HIS A 516 -8.03 18.67 -20.84
C HIS A 516 -9.45 18.10 -20.74
N ILE A 517 -10.21 18.41 -19.67
CA ILE A 517 -11.56 17.87 -19.49
C ILE A 517 -12.55 18.82 -18.81
N GLU A 518 -12.09 19.74 -17.95
CA GLU A 518 -12.95 20.61 -17.14
C GLU A 518 -12.98 22.04 -17.73
N PRO A 519 -14.14 22.53 -18.22
CA PRO A 519 -14.24 23.84 -18.86
C PRO A 519 -13.82 25.03 -17.99
N GLY A 520 -14.15 25.03 -16.69
CA GLY A 520 -13.80 26.12 -15.77
C GLY A 520 -12.29 26.28 -15.62
N PHE A 521 -11.58 25.16 -15.45
CA PHE A 521 -10.13 25.11 -15.32
C PHE A 521 -9.44 25.47 -16.64
N ALA A 522 -9.98 25.02 -17.78
CA ALA A 522 -9.47 25.42 -19.08
C ALA A 522 -9.56 26.94 -19.29
N ALA A 523 -10.65 27.56 -18.82
CA ALA A 523 -10.82 29.01 -18.88
C ALA A 523 -9.79 29.77 -18.01
N LEU A 524 -9.41 29.24 -16.84
CA LEU A 524 -8.33 29.80 -16.02
C LEU A 524 -6.99 29.83 -16.76
N GLY A 525 -6.73 28.81 -17.59
CA GLY A 525 -5.56 28.74 -18.48
C GLY A 525 -5.66 29.58 -19.75
N GLY A 526 -6.75 30.32 -19.95
CA GLY A 526 -6.96 31.18 -21.11
C GLY A 526 -7.56 30.47 -22.34
N PHE A 527 -8.08 29.25 -22.19
CA PHE A 527 -8.69 28.49 -23.29
C PHE A 527 -10.22 28.58 -23.24
N GLN A 528 -10.86 28.74 -24.41
CA GLN A 528 -12.33 28.81 -24.49
C GLN A 528 -13.04 27.48 -24.19
N LYS A 529 -12.32 26.36 -24.31
CA LYS A 529 -12.80 25.00 -24.04
C LYS A 529 -11.61 24.11 -23.69
N PRO A 530 -11.83 22.94 -23.07
CA PRO A 530 -10.77 21.96 -22.88
C PRO A 530 -10.07 21.62 -24.19
N ILE A 531 -8.74 21.54 -24.13
CA ILE A 531 -7.88 21.27 -25.29
C ILE A 531 -7.35 19.85 -25.26
N LEU A 532 -6.97 19.31 -26.43
CA LEU A 532 -6.28 18.04 -26.51
C LEU A 532 -4.86 18.16 -25.96
N HIS A 533 -4.37 17.11 -25.28
CA HIS A 533 -2.98 17.04 -24.82
C HIS A 533 -2.01 17.19 -26.00
N GLY A 534 -0.99 18.02 -25.87
CA GLY A 534 0.06 18.12 -26.90
C GLY A 534 0.74 16.77 -27.16
N LEU A 535 0.93 15.97 -26.11
CA LEU A 535 1.49 14.61 -26.23
C LEU A 535 0.55 13.61 -26.90
N CYS A 536 -0.76 13.87 -26.93
CA CYS A 536 -1.69 13.10 -27.75
C CYS A 536 -1.41 13.39 -29.23
N SER A 537 -1.39 14.67 -29.64
CA SER A 537 -1.06 15.06 -31.02
C SER A 537 0.33 14.56 -31.46
N PHE A 538 1.31 14.57 -30.55
CA PHE A 538 2.62 13.95 -30.73
C PHE A 538 2.52 12.45 -31.04
N GLY A 539 1.70 11.71 -30.30
CA GLY A 539 1.45 10.28 -30.53
C GLY A 539 0.80 10.01 -31.89
N PHE A 540 -0.18 10.82 -32.28
CA PHE A 540 -0.78 10.79 -33.62
C PHE A 540 0.30 11.00 -34.70
N ALA A 541 1.12 12.05 -34.58
CA ALA A 541 2.19 12.33 -35.53
C ALA A 541 3.20 11.18 -35.62
N ALA A 542 3.64 10.63 -34.48
CA ALA A 542 4.58 9.51 -34.42
C ALA A 542 4.05 8.27 -35.15
N ARG A 543 2.78 7.89 -34.92
CA ARG A 543 2.20 6.73 -35.62
C ARG A 543 1.98 6.99 -37.11
N HIS A 544 1.66 8.21 -37.52
CA HIS A 544 1.51 8.52 -38.95
C HIS A 544 2.85 8.36 -39.69
N VAL A 545 3.95 8.83 -39.10
CA VAL A 545 5.30 8.63 -39.65
C VAL A 545 5.65 7.15 -39.68
N LEU A 546 5.38 6.42 -38.59
CA LEU A 546 5.66 4.98 -38.51
C LEU A 546 4.89 4.18 -39.56
N LYS A 547 3.63 4.52 -39.78
CA LYS A 547 2.80 3.88 -40.80
C LYS A 547 3.33 4.13 -42.21
N HIS A 548 3.55 5.40 -42.58
CA HIS A 548 3.92 5.76 -43.95
C HIS A 548 5.34 5.36 -44.33
N PHE A 549 6.29 5.45 -43.39
CA PHE A 549 7.71 5.32 -43.70
C PHE A 549 8.39 4.11 -43.06
N ALA A 550 7.72 3.42 -42.14
CA ALA A 550 8.25 2.23 -41.48
C ALA A 550 7.32 1.01 -41.54
N ASN A 551 6.17 1.08 -42.23
CA ASN A 551 5.20 -0.02 -42.29
C ASN A 551 4.76 -0.48 -40.89
N ASN A 552 4.56 0.47 -39.97
CA ASN A 552 4.28 0.22 -38.55
C ASN A 552 5.33 -0.66 -37.83
N ASP A 553 6.55 -0.77 -38.35
CA ASP A 553 7.65 -1.48 -37.70
C ASP A 553 8.29 -0.59 -36.62
N VAL A 554 7.95 -0.88 -35.36
CA VAL A 554 8.41 -0.12 -34.20
C VAL A 554 9.93 -0.15 -34.03
N THR A 555 10.63 -1.14 -34.59
CA THR A 555 12.08 -1.27 -34.48
C THR A 555 12.84 -0.23 -35.30
N LYS A 556 12.17 0.39 -36.29
CA LYS A 556 12.72 1.47 -37.11
C LYS A 556 12.55 2.85 -36.50
N PHE A 557 11.79 2.97 -35.40
CA PHE A 557 11.64 4.23 -34.69
C PHE A 557 12.90 4.53 -33.89
N LYS A 558 13.55 5.67 -34.16
CA LYS A 558 14.73 6.10 -33.41
C LYS A 558 14.47 7.27 -32.48
N ALA A 559 13.95 8.37 -33.02
CA ALA A 559 13.67 9.57 -32.23
C ALA A 559 12.63 10.45 -32.90
N ILE A 560 12.02 11.34 -32.11
CA ILE A 560 11.10 12.37 -32.56
C ILE A 560 11.30 13.63 -31.71
N LYS A 561 11.25 14.80 -32.37
CA LYS A 561 11.25 16.11 -31.72
C LYS A 561 10.04 16.89 -32.23
N VAL A 562 9.29 17.50 -31.32
CA VAL A 562 8.20 18.43 -31.63
C VAL A 562 8.37 19.69 -30.77
N CYS A 563 8.06 20.84 -31.34
CA CYS A 563 8.03 22.14 -30.67
C CYS A 563 6.63 22.75 -30.70
#